data_AF-A0A3B0UGF7-F1
#
_entry.id   AF-A0A3B0UGF7-F1
#
_cell.length_a   1.000
_cell.length_b   1.000
_cell.length_c   1.000
_cell.angle_alpha   90.00
_cell.angle_beta   90.00
_cell.angle_gamma   90.00
#
_symmetry.space_group_name_H-M   'P 1'
#
loop_
_entity.id
_entity.type
_entity.pdbx_description
1 polymer ?
#
loop_
_entity_poly.entity_id
_entity_poly.type
_entity_poly.pdbx_seq_one_letter_code
_entity_poly.pdbx_strand_id
1 'polypeptide(L)'
;MKNPVIVLSILLLLFSACNKAPKDTSLSMKELQELGMPDCDRIWTTADYSIANAVLLKVKNNHPYALPVKGSKRSGKVFAKLIDMENLSFLQNNSIPLHKRAYMISNFLGVNDDLINIYTNQLMKKQYYNRELVYLYIFWINVTQKMLDLADEINKSDTPENKKMQKGYESIQMAYLISINMTLENQKKISQYPFEDSDILTDSLINSIKRNMDWFDDGTSENLKQKLSSVINSTSSVKTQNGYKRLINSL
;
A
#
# COMPACT_ATOMS: atom_id res chain seq x y z
N MET A 1 27.43 10.43 55.32
CA MET A 1 25.95 10.40 55.24
C MET A 1 25.59 9.96 53.82
N LYS A 2 25.06 8.75 53.67
CA LYS A 2 24.71 8.14 52.37
C LYS A 2 23.27 8.55 52.05
N ASN A 3 23.04 9.28 50.95
CA ASN A 3 21.72 9.76 50.53
C ASN A 3 20.86 8.59 50.00
N PRO A 4 19.84 8.11 50.75
CA PRO A 4 18.98 7.01 50.29
C PRO A 4 17.87 7.49 49.33
N VAL A 5 17.71 8.80 49.14
CA VAL A 5 16.61 9.41 48.38
C VAL A 5 16.79 9.28 46.86
N ILE A 6 18.03 9.19 46.36
CA ILE A 6 18.30 9.13 44.91
C ILE A 6 17.98 7.74 44.32
N VAL A 7 18.05 6.67 45.12
CA VAL A 7 17.79 5.30 44.65
C VAL A 7 16.28 5.05 44.44
N LEU A 8 15.42 5.75 45.17
CA LEU A 8 13.96 5.55 45.08
C LEU A 8 13.36 6.16 43.79
N SER A 9 13.93 7.25 43.27
CA SER A 9 13.45 7.91 42.04
C SER A 9 13.82 7.16 40.75
N ILE A 10 14.90 6.36 40.76
CA ILE A 10 15.30 5.54 39.59
C ILE A 10 14.41 4.29 39.47
N LEU A 11 13.90 3.76 40.58
CA LEU A 11 13.01 2.58 40.57
C LEU A 11 11.59 2.89 40.06
N LEU A 12 11.09 4.11 40.27
CA LEU A 12 9.76 4.55 39.82
C LEU A 12 9.66 4.83 38.30
N LEU A 13 10.80 5.03 37.62
CA LEU A 13 10.85 5.21 36.16
C LEU A 13 10.80 3.88 35.38
N LEU A 14 11.02 2.73 36.03
CA LEU A 14 11.01 1.42 35.37
C LEU A 14 9.61 0.79 35.26
N PHE A 15 8.59 1.34 35.93
CA PHE A 15 7.23 0.79 35.90
C PHE A 15 6.23 1.57 35.01
N SER A 16 6.63 2.71 34.44
CA SER A 16 5.68 3.66 33.85
C SER A 16 5.45 3.56 32.34
N ALA A 17 5.98 2.57 31.63
CA ALA A 17 5.85 2.53 30.17
C ALA A 17 5.51 1.18 29.55
N CYS A 18 4.84 0.28 30.28
CA CYS A 18 4.18 -0.85 29.64
C CYS A 18 2.85 -0.38 29.04
N ASN A 19 2.92 0.45 27.99
CA ASN A 19 1.76 0.74 27.15
C ASN A 19 1.29 -0.61 26.58
N LYS A 20 0.22 -1.17 27.16
CA LYS A 20 -0.39 -2.40 26.63
C LYS A 20 -0.71 -2.13 25.17
N ALA A 21 -0.09 -2.91 24.29
CA ALA A 21 -0.41 -2.86 22.87
C ALA A 21 -1.93 -2.91 22.71
N PRO A 22 -2.51 -2.12 21.79
CA PRO A 22 -3.95 -2.15 21.54
C PRO A 22 -4.42 -3.59 21.37
N LYS A 23 -5.51 -3.95 22.08
CA LYS A 23 -6.06 -5.29 21.98
C LYS A 23 -6.49 -5.54 20.54
N ASP A 24 -5.97 -6.61 19.94
CA ASP A 24 -6.37 -7.05 18.62
C ASP A 24 -7.84 -7.52 18.64
N THR A 25 -8.71 -6.71 18.03
CA THR A 25 -10.15 -6.96 17.90
C THR A 25 -10.53 -7.53 16.55
N SER A 26 -9.56 -7.88 15.70
CA SER A 26 -9.84 -8.46 14.38
C SER A 26 -10.56 -9.81 14.51
N LEU A 27 -11.42 -10.12 13.54
CA LEU A 27 -11.96 -11.47 13.42
C LEU A 27 -10.84 -12.47 13.15
N SER A 28 -10.94 -13.65 13.72
CA SER A 28 -10.01 -14.75 13.42
C SER A 28 -10.21 -15.26 12.00
N MET A 29 -9.20 -15.94 11.46
CA MET A 29 -9.28 -16.59 10.16
C MET A 29 -10.50 -17.52 10.04
N LYS A 30 -10.83 -18.28 11.09
CA LYS A 30 -12.00 -19.16 11.11
C LYS A 30 -13.31 -18.38 10.99
N GLU A 31 -13.46 -17.31 11.78
CA GLU A 31 -14.64 -16.43 11.72
C GLU A 31 -14.78 -15.76 10.35
N LEU A 32 -13.67 -15.35 9.72
CA LEU A 32 -13.69 -14.79 8.36
C LEU A 32 -14.07 -15.84 7.31
N GLN A 33 -13.59 -17.08 7.43
CA GLN A 33 -13.96 -18.19 6.55
C GLN A 33 -15.44 -18.56 6.68
N GLU A 34 -16.00 -18.55 7.89
CA GLU A 34 -17.45 -18.73 8.13
C GLU A 34 -18.29 -17.63 7.47
N LEU A 35 -17.71 -16.44 7.25
CA LEU A 35 -18.33 -15.36 6.47
C LEU A 35 -18.13 -15.49 4.95
N GLY A 36 -17.37 -16.49 4.49
CA GLY A 36 -17.10 -16.75 3.07
C GLY A 36 -15.74 -16.24 2.57
N MET A 37 -14.81 -15.86 3.44
CA MET A 37 -13.46 -15.44 3.02
C MET A 37 -12.77 -16.57 2.22
N PRO A 38 -12.15 -16.27 1.05
CA PRO A 38 -11.42 -17.28 0.30
C PRO A 38 -10.26 -17.87 1.09
N ASP A 39 -9.89 -19.10 0.73
CA ASP A 39 -8.73 -19.78 1.29
C ASP A 39 -7.44 -18.99 1.02
N CYS A 40 -6.70 -18.67 2.07
CA CYS A 40 -5.46 -17.90 1.99
C CYS A 40 -4.24 -18.75 1.59
N ASP A 41 -4.35 -20.07 1.58
CA ASP A 41 -3.25 -20.99 1.23
C ASP A 41 -3.08 -21.21 -0.27
N ARG A 42 -3.94 -20.62 -1.11
CA ARG A 42 -3.83 -20.65 -2.57
C ARG A 42 -3.70 -19.26 -3.17
N ILE A 43 -3.23 -19.18 -4.41
CA ILE A 43 -3.20 -17.94 -5.21
C ILE A 43 -4.63 -17.39 -5.37
N TRP A 44 -4.80 -16.10 -5.10
CA TRP A 44 -6.08 -15.40 -5.30
C TRP A 44 -6.19 -14.84 -6.72
N THR A 45 -7.35 -15.06 -7.31
CA THR A 45 -7.80 -14.44 -8.56
C THR A 45 -8.60 -13.17 -8.29
N THR A 46 -8.95 -12.42 -9.33
CA THR A 46 -9.84 -11.26 -9.19
C THR A 46 -11.23 -11.63 -8.64
N ALA A 47 -11.72 -12.83 -8.95
CA ALA A 47 -12.97 -13.34 -8.38
C ALA A 47 -12.86 -13.56 -6.85
N ASP A 48 -11.69 -14.03 -6.39
CA ASP A 48 -11.43 -14.17 -4.95
C ASP A 48 -11.37 -12.81 -4.26
N TYR A 49 -10.74 -11.81 -4.89
CA TYR A 49 -10.77 -10.44 -4.38
C TYR A 49 -12.19 -9.88 -4.30
N SER A 50 -13.06 -10.17 -5.27
CA SER A 50 -14.47 -9.75 -5.21
C SER A 50 -15.21 -10.39 -4.02
N ILE A 51 -14.99 -11.69 -3.75
CA ILE A 51 -15.56 -12.37 -2.58
C ILE A 51 -14.98 -11.79 -1.29
N ALA A 52 -13.66 -11.62 -1.21
CA ALA A 52 -13.00 -11.04 -0.05
C ALA A 52 -13.49 -9.61 0.22
N ASN A 53 -13.66 -8.77 -0.81
CA ASN A 53 -14.22 -7.42 -0.70
C ASN A 53 -15.62 -7.45 -0.08
N ALA A 54 -16.51 -8.33 -0.54
CA ALA A 54 -17.86 -8.48 0.01
C ALA A 54 -17.84 -8.86 1.51
N VAL A 55 -16.96 -9.79 1.90
CA VAL A 55 -16.79 -10.17 3.31
C VAL A 55 -16.26 -9.00 4.14
N LEU A 56 -15.23 -8.31 3.66
CA LEU A 56 -14.61 -7.19 4.37
C LEU A 56 -15.54 -6.00 4.50
N LEU A 57 -16.38 -5.70 3.51
CA LEU A 57 -17.43 -4.68 3.61
C LEU A 57 -18.47 -5.04 4.67
N LYS A 58 -18.90 -6.30 4.74
CA LYS A 58 -19.79 -6.78 5.80
C LYS A 58 -19.15 -6.61 7.19
N VAL A 59 -17.87 -6.96 7.34
CA VAL A 59 -17.12 -6.75 8.58
C VAL A 59 -17.01 -5.27 8.91
N LYS A 60 -16.62 -4.42 7.95
CA LYS A 60 -16.51 -2.97 8.12
C LYS A 60 -17.82 -2.36 8.62
N ASN A 61 -18.94 -2.74 8.03
CA ASN A 61 -20.24 -2.14 8.34
C ASN A 61 -20.79 -2.59 9.70
N ASN A 62 -20.58 -3.85 10.08
CA ASN A 62 -21.10 -4.39 11.33
C ASN A 62 -20.14 -4.21 12.51
N HIS A 63 -18.84 -4.32 12.25
CA HIS A 63 -17.77 -4.29 13.25
C HIS A 63 -16.53 -3.55 12.69
N PRO A 64 -16.55 -2.20 12.61
CA PRO A 64 -15.49 -1.41 11.96
C PRO A 64 -14.07 -1.66 12.48
N TYR A 65 -13.92 -2.14 13.72
CA TYR A 65 -12.64 -2.45 14.37
C TYR A 65 -12.20 -3.92 14.23
N ALA A 66 -12.92 -4.71 13.44
CA ALA A 66 -12.69 -6.14 13.32
C ALA A 66 -12.11 -6.57 11.96
N LEU A 67 -11.62 -5.61 11.15
CA LEU A 67 -10.95 -5.92 9.88
C LEU A 67 -9.61 -6.63 10.13
N PRO A 68 -9.08 -7.34 9.12
CA PRO A 68 -7.76 -7.94 9.23
C PRO A 68 -6.66 -6.92 9.54
N VAL A 69 -5.78 -7.27 10.48
CA VAL A 69 -4.70 -6.38 10.95
C VAL A 69 -3.34 -6.96 10.59
N LYS A 70 -2.43 -6.11 10.13
CA LYS A 70 -1.09 -6.54 9.74
C LYS A 70 -0.32 -7.14 10.92
N GLY A 71 0.14 -8.38 10.76
CA GLY A 71 0.92 -9.10 11.78
C GLY A 71 0.09 -9.60 12.96
N SER A 72 -1.24 -9.46 12.91
CA SER A 72 -2.14 -10.11 13.87
C SER A 72 -1.99 -11.63 13.82
N LYS A 73 -2.00 -12.29 14.99
CA LYS A 73 -2.09 -13.75 15.08
C LYS A 73 -3.47 -14.29 14.64
N ARG A 74 -4.51 -13.44 14.68
CA ARG A 74 -5.90 -13.80 14.38
C ARG A 74 -6.19 -13.67 12.88
N SER A 75 -5.77 -12.57 12.28
CA SER A 75 -6.17 -12.17 10.92
C SER A 75 -5.00 -11.76 10.02
N GLY A 76 -3.77 -11.75 10.54
CA GLY A 76 -2.60 -11.25 9.79
C GLY A 76 -2.31 -12.05 8.52
N LYS A 77 -2.66 -13.34 8.48
CA LYS A 77 -2.58 -14.15 7.25
C LYS A 77 -3.51 -13.65 6.16
N VAL A 78 -4.74 -13.23 6.51
CA VAL A 78 -5.69 -12.65 5.57
C VAL A 78 -5.17 -11.30 5.08
N PHE A 79 -4.70 -10.43 5.97
CA PHE A 79 -4.11 -9.15 5.55
C PHE A 79 -2.91 -9.35 4.63
N ALA A 80 -2.00 -10.26 4.98
CA ALA A 80 -0.87 -10.61 4.12
C ALA A 80 -1.33 -11.08 2.74
N LYS A 81 -2.41 -11.87 2.67
CA LYS A 81 -2.94 -12.37 1.41
C LYS A 81 -3.53 -11.28 0.51
N LEU A 82 -4.14 -10.24 1.10
CA LEU A 82 -4.68 -9.11 0.34
C LEU A 82 -3.60 -8.36 -0.46
N ILE A 83 -2.38 -8.30 0.07
CA ILE A 83 -1.24 -7.57 -0.53
C ILE A 83 -0.16 -8.51 -1.08
N ASP A 84 -0.50 -9.77 -1.30
CA ASP A 84 0.44 -10.79 -1.74
C ASP A 84 0.74 -10.65 -3.25
N MET A 85 2.00 -10.38 -3.58
CA MET A 85 2.43 -10.24 -4.97
C MET A 85 2.38 -11.57 -5.74
N GLU A 86 2.31 -12.72 -5.06
CA GLU A 86 2.10 -14.02 -5.69
C GLU A 86 0.72 -14.13 -6.38
N ASN A 87 -0.26 -13.32 -5.95
CA ASN A 87 -1.56 -13.21 -6.63
C ASN A 87 -1.43 -12.65 -8.06
N LEU A 88 -0.27 -12.06 -8.40
CA LEU A 88 0.07 -11.59 -9.74
C LEU A 88 1.00 -12.53 -10.51
N SER A 89 1.22 -13.75 -10.03
CA SER A 89 2.09 -14.76 -10.68
C SER A 89 1.71 -15.08 -12.13
N PHE A 90 0.44 -14.88 -12.52
CA PHE A 90 -0.01 -15.02 -13.92
C PHE A 90 0.75 -14.08 -14.87
N LEU A 91 1.33 -12.99 -14.39
CA LEU A 91 2.16 -12.08 -15.20
C LEU A 91 3.44 -12.73 -15.70
N GLN A 92 3.97 -13.72 -14.99
CA GLN A 92 5.18 -14.45 -15.35
C GLN A 92 4.88 -15.71 -16.17
N ASN A 93 3.60 -16.05 -16.35
CA ASN A 93 3.19 -17.22 -17.10
C ASN A 93 3.24 -16.92 -18.61
N ASN A 94 4.33 -17.32 -19.25
CA ASN A 94 4.55 -17.15 -20.69
C ASN A 94 3.58 -17.94 -21.59
N SER A 95 2.85 -18.92 -21.04
CA SER A 95 1.76 -19.59 -21.76
C SER A 95 0.51 -18.71 -21.90
N ILE A 96 0.44 -17.59 -21.16
CA ILE A 96 -0.62 -16.58 -21.29
C ILE A 96 -0.12 -15.45 -22.20
N PRO A 97 -0.78 -15.21 -23.35
CA PRO A 97 -0.46 -14.09 -24.23
C PRO A 97 -0.43 -12.74 -23.50
N LEU A 98 0.48 -11.85 -23.91
CA LEU A 98 0.68 -10.52 -23.31
C LEU A 98 -0.64 -9.73 -23.16
N HIS A 99 -1.45 -9.64 -24.22
CA HIS A 99 -2.74 -8.95 -24.17
C HIS A 99 -3.72 -9.52 -23.13
N LYS A 100 -3.71 -10.85 -22.92
CA LYS A 100 -4.54 -11.48 -21.88
C LYS A 100 -4.01 -11.16 -20.49
N ARG A 101 -2.69 -11.19 -20.28
CA ARG A 101 -2.06 -10.74 -19.03
C ARG A 101 -2.44 -9.29 -18.72
N ALA A 102 -2.45 -8.42 -19.72
CA ALA A 102 -2.80 -7.01 -19.58
C ALA A 102 -4.27 -6.81 -19.17
N TYR A 103 -5.19 -7.56 -19.79
CA TYR A 103 -6.60 -7.56 -19.38
C TYR A 103 -6.79 -8.08 -17.94
N MET A 104 -6.06 -9.14 -17.56
CA MET A 104 -6.14 -9.70 -16.22
C MET A 104 -5.64 -8.72 -15.15
N ILE A 105 -4.51 -8.04 -15.37
CA ILE A 105 -3.99 -7.07 -14.40
C ILE A 105 -4.82 -5.78 -14.36
N SER A 106 -5.45 -5.35 -15.46
CA SER A 106 -6.32 -4.16 -15.41
C SER A 106 -7.49 -4.32 -14.44
N ASN A 107 -7.94 -5.55 -14.18
CA ASN A 107 -8.99 -5.82 -13.20
C ASN A 107 -8.55 -5.54 -11.74
N PHE A 108 -7.25 -5.41 -11.48
CA PHE A 108 -6.73 -5.03 -10.15
C PHE A 108 -6.86 -3.53 -9.85
N LEU A 109 -7.16 -2.69 -10.85
CA LEU A 109 -7.44 -1.25 -10.62
C LEU A 109 -8.59 -1.07 -9.61
N GLY A 110 -9.70 -1.79 -9.80
CA GLY A 110 -10.85 -1.72 -8.89
C GLY A 110 -10.57 -2.33 -7.52
N VAL A 111 -9.72 -3.36 -7.47
CA VAL A 111 -9.34 -4.03 -6.20
C VAL A 111 -8.67 -3.05 -5.24
N ASN A 112 -7.77 -2.19 -5.74
CA ASN A 112 -7.12 -1.20 -4.89
C ASN A 112 -8.12 -0.22 -4.27
N ASP A 113 -9.00 0.35 -5.09
CA ASP A 113 -9.97 1.35 -4.63
C ASP A 113 -10.93 0.75 -3.58
N ASP A 114 -11.36 -0.49 -3.80
CA ASP A 114 -12.16 -1.26 -2.85
C ASP A 114 -11.43 -1.45 -1.51
N LEU A 115 -10.16 -1.86 -1.53
CA LEU A 115 -9.38 -2.08 -0.31
C LEU A 115 -9.09 -0.77 0.43
N ILE A 116 -8.67 0.30 -0.27
CA ILE A 116 -8.46 1.61 0.34
C ILE A 116 -9.76 2.11 0.95
N ASN A 117 -10.89 1.96 0.26
CA ASN A 117 -12.20 2.29 0.81
C ASN A 117 -12.49 1.45 2.06
N ILE A 118 -12.32 0.12 2.04
CA ILE A 118 -12.56 -0.74 3.20
C ILE A 118 -11.78 -0.26 4.44
N TYR A 119 -10.48 -0.02 4.28
CA TYR A 119 -9.60 0.35 5.38
C TYR A 119 -9.69 1.83 5.76
N THR A 120 -10.37 2.66 4.95
CA THR A 120 -10.67 4.05 5.29
C THR A 120 -12.06 4.16 5.90
N ASN A 121 -12.17 4.74 7.10
CA ASN A 121 -13.47 4.99 7.70
C ASN A 121 -13.77 6.48 7.76
N GLN A 122 -14.46 6.99 6.73
CA GLN A 122 -14.83 8.40 6.60
C GLN A 122 -15.81 8.87 7.70
N LEU A 123 -16.54 7.95 8.33
CA LEU A 123 -17.52 8.27 9.38
C LEU A 123 -16.87 8.42 10.76
N MET A 124 -15.61 8.00 10.91
CA MET A 124 -14.91 8.08 12.19
C MET A 124 -14.07 9.34 12.29
N LYS A 125 -14.08 9.93 13.49
CA LYS A 125 -13.25 11.10 13.85
C LYS A 125 -11.74 10.82 13.72
N LYS A 126 -11.34 9.54 13.71
CA LYS A 126 -9.96 9.10 13.64
C LYS A 126 -9.83 7.93 12.67
N GLN A 127 -8.74 7.91 11.91
CA GLN A 127 -8.35 6.80 11.07
C GLN A 127 -7.59 5.75 11.91
N TYR A 128 -8.03 4.49 11.89
CA TYR A 128 -7.51 3.43 12.77
C TYR A 128 -6.50 2.52 12.09
N TYR A 129 -6.75 2.17 10.82
CA TYR A 129 -5.91 1.24 10.06
C TYR A 129 -4.82 1.96 9.26
N ASN A 130 -4.19 2.95 9.88
CA ASN A 130 -3.12 3.72 9.26
C ASN A 130 -2.02 2.80 8.74
N ARG A 131 -1.51 1.91 9.60
CA ARG A 131 -0.47 0.96 9.21
C ARG A 131 -0.86 0.11 8.00
N GLU A 132 -2.06 -0.44 7.98
CA GLU A 132 -2.56 -1.25 6.87
C GLU A 132 -2.66 -0.44 5.58
N LEU A 133 -3.13 0.81 5.64
CA LEU A 133 -3.20 1.71 4.49
C LEU A 133 -1.82 1.95 3.86
N VAL A 134 -0.76 2.12 4.65
CA VAL A 134 0.62 2.22 4.12
C VAL A 134 0.96 1.02 3.24
N TYR A 135 0.67 -0.19 3.71
CA TYR A 135 1.01 -1.41 2.96
C TYR A 135 0.10 -1.63 1.75
N LEU A 136 -1.16 -1.17 1.80
CA LEU A 136 -2.03 -1.13 0.63
C LEU A 136 -1.49 -0.16 -0.43
N TYR A 137 -1.01 1.03 -0.05
CA TYR A 137 -0.37 1.95 -1.00
C TYR A 137 0.91 1.37 -1.61
N ILE A 138 1.76 0.73 -0.81
CA ILE A 138 2.96 0.04 -1.32
C ILE A 138 2.58 -1.06 -2.31
N PHE A 139 1.60 -1.89 -1.96
CA PHE A 139 1.08 -2.92 -2.87
C PHE A 139 0.59 -2.30 -4.17
N TRP A 140 -0.17 -1.20 -4.11
CA TRP A 140 -0.68 -0.53 -5.30
C TRP A 140 0.41 0.03 -6.21
N ILE A 141 1.43 0.68 -5.63
CA ILE A 141 2.62 1.14 -6.38
C ILE A 141 3.30 -0.03 -7.09
N ASN A 142 3.40 -1.18 -6.44
CA ASN A 142 3.98 -2.37 -7.06
C ASN A 142 3.10 -2.94 -8.18
N VAL A 143 1.77 -2.90 -8.04
CA VAL A 143 0.84 -3.33 -9.09
C VAL A 143 0.96 -2.41 -10.31
N THR A 144 0.93 -1.08 -10.14
CA THR A 144 1.07 -0.14 -11.26
C THR A 144 2.42 -0.25 -11.94
N GLN A 145 3.49 -0.52 -11.18
CA GLN A 145 4.79 -0.85 -11.75
C GLN A 145 4.74 -2.12 -12.62
N LYS A 146 4.04 -3.17 -12.17
CA LYS A 146 3.86 -4.38 -12.99
C LYS A 146 3.05 -4.13 -14.25
N MET A 147 2.10 -3.18 -14.21
CA MET A 147 1.38 -2.74 -15.40
C MET A 147 2.31 -2.04 -16.39
N LEU A 148 3.20 -1.15 -15.91
CA LEU A 148 4.21 -0.48 -16.76
C LEU A 148 5.17 -1.50 -17.39
N ASP A 149 5.71 -2.42 -16.59
CA ASP A 149 6.62 -3.47 -17.07
C ASP A 149 5.99 -4.29 -18.22
N LEU A 150 4.71 -4.68 -18.05
CA LEU A 150 3.98 -5.42 -19.06
C LEU A 150 3.65 -4.58 -20.30
N ALA A 151 3.38 -3.28 -20.12
CA ALA A 151 3.09 -2.39 -21.23
C ALA A 151 4.36 -2.14 -22.08
N ASP A 152 5.54 -2.08 -21.46
CA ASP A 152 6.83 -2.07 -22.15
C ASP A 152 7.07 -3.35 -22.97
N GLU A 153 6.73 -4.52 -22.42
CA GLU A 153 6.77 -5.78 -23.17
C GLU A 153 5.83 -5.75 -24.39
N ILE A 154 4.62 -5.23 -24.23
CA ILE A 154 3.63 -5.07 -25.32
C ILE A 154 4.12 -4.10 -26.40
N ASN A 155 4.75 -2.99 -26.02
CA ASN A 155 5.28 -2.00 -26.95
C ASN A 155 6.43 -2.55 -27.82
N LYS A 156 7.16 -3.55 -27.32
CA LYS A 156 8.21 -4.24 -28.08
C LYS A 156 7.70 -5.38 -28.97
N SER A 157 6.43 -5.76 -28.84
CA SER A 157 5.86 -6.92 -29.54
C SER A 157 5.22 -6.53 -30.88
N ASP A 158 5.48 -7.35 -31.91
CA ASP A 158 4.94 -7.13 -33.25
C ASP A 158 3.60 -7.83 -33.55
N THR A 159 3.13 -8.72 -32.68
CA THR A 159 1.87 -9.45 -32.89
C THR A 159 0.67 -8.50 -33.02
N PRO A 160 -0.28 -8.72 -33.96
CA PRO A 160 -1.40 -7.82 -34.21
C PRO A 160 -2.24 -7.46 -32.98
N GLU A 161 -2.46 -8.41 -32.07
CA GLU A 161 -3.24 -8.22 -30.84
C GLU A 161 -2.54 -7.23 -29.89
N ASN A 162 -1.22 -7.37 -29.73
CA ASN A 162 -0.43 -6.49 -28.87
C ASN A 162 -0.29 -5.09 -29.50
N LYS A 163 -0.11 -4.97 -30.83
CA LYS A 163 -0.09 -3.68 -31.53
C LYS A 163 -1.34 -2.83 -31.27
N LYS A 164 -2.51 -3.47 -31.19
CA LYS A 164 -3.77 -2.79 -30.85
C LYS A 164 -3.75 -2.17 -29.45
N MET A 165 -2.98 -2.73 -28.52
CA MET A 165 -2.89 -2.28 -27.13
C MET A 165 -1.83 -1.22 -26.87
N GLN A 166 -0.86 -1.02 -27.78
CA GLN A 166 0.24 -0.07 -27.59
C GLN A 166 -0.23 1.36 -27.33
N LYS A 167 -1.38 1.75 -27.92
CA LYS A 167 -2.03 3.05 -27.66
C LYS A 167 -2.46 3.25 -26.20
N GLY A 168 -2.57 2.17 -25.42
CA GLY A 168 -2.93 2.22 -24.00
C GLY A 168 -1.77 2.60 -23.08
N TYR A 169 -0.52 2.69 -23.58
CA TYR A 169 0.66 2.93 -22.75
C TYR A 169 0.56 4.23 -21.93
N GLU A 170 0.13 5.33 -22.55
CA GLU A 170 -0.08 6.62 -21.87
C GLU A 170 -1.10 6.52 -20.72
N SER A 171 -2.15 5.70 -20.88
CA SER A 171 -3.13 5.47 -19.82
C SER A 171 -2.52 4.73 -18.62
N ILE A 172 -1.58 3.82 -18.86
CA ILE A 172 -0.85 3.10 -17.81
C ILE A 172 0.12 4.05 -17.08
N GLN A 173 0.83 4.90 -17.82
CA GLN A 173 1.66 5.97 -17.24
C GLN A 173 0.82 6.92 -16.37
N MET A 174 -0.37 7.31 -16.84
CA MET A 174 -1.28 8.15 -16.06
C MET A 174 -1.77 7.44 -14.79
N ALA A 175 -2.14 6.16 -14.87
CA ALA A 175 -2.55 5.37 -13.70
C ALA A 175 -1.41 5.28 -12.65
N TYR A 176 -0.17 5.11 -13.11
CA TYR A 176 1.01 5.16 -12.26
C TYR A 176 1.16 6.54 -11.58
N LEU A 177 1.11 7.64 -12.33
CA LEU A 177 1.24 8.99 -11.76
C LEU A 177 0.12 9.31 -10.77
N ILE A 178 -1.12 8.89 -11.06
CA ILE A 178 -2.26 9.00 -10.12
C ILE A 178 -1.93 8.24 -8.82
N SER A 179 -1.38 7.02 -8.90
CA SER A 179 -1.02 6.22 -7.72
C SER A 179 0.05 6.90 -6.86
N ILE A 180 1.08 7.48 -7.48
CA ILE A 180 2.13 8.23 -6.78
C ILE A 180 1.57 9.48 -6.11
N ASN A 181 0.80 10.28 -6.85
CA ASN A 181 0.22 11.52 -6.35
C ASN A 181 -0.75 11.28 -5.19
N MET A 182 -1.63 10.29 -5.33
CA MET A 182 -2.56 9.91 -4.27
C MET A 182 -1.80 9.46 -3.02
N THR A 183 -0.74 8.67 -3.18
CA THR A 183 0.06 8.19 -2.05
C THR A 183 0.78 9.33 -1.34
N LEU A 184 1.41 10.26 -2.09
CA LEU A 184 2.05 11.46 -1.53
C LEU A 184 1.04 12.37 -0.80
N GLU A 185 -0.14 12.58 -1.39
CA GLU A 185 -1.20 13.37 -0.74
C GLU A 185 -1.71 12.72 0.54
N ASN A 186 -1.84 11.39 0.55
CA ASN A 186 -2.18 10.68 1.77
C ASN A 186 -1.04 10.78 2.78
N GLN A 187 0.23 10.64 2.38
CA GLN A 187 1.42 10.77 3.24
C GLN A 187 1.52 12.11 3.98
N LYS A 188 0.96 13.19 3.44
CA LYS A 188 0.87 14.48 4.17
C LYS A 188 -0.02 14.41 5.41
N LYS A 189 -1.06 13.58 5.36
CA LYS A 189 -2.03 13.40 6.46
C LYS A 189 -1.49 12.43 7.54
N ILE A 190 -0.32 11.84 7.32
CA ILE A 190 0.25 10.71 8.08
C ILE A 190 1.04 11.14 9.32
N SER A 191 0.93 12.39 9.80
CA SER A 191 1.49 12.79 11.10
C SER A 191 1.00 11.96 12.31
N GLN A 192 0.07 11.02 12.07
CA GLN A 192 -0.48 10.03 13.02
C GLN A 192 0.05 8.59 12.87
N TYR A 193 1.02 8.31 11.99
CA TYR A 193 1.52 6.95 11.76
C TYR A 193 2.77 6.69 12.58
N PRO A 194 3.05 5.42 12.92
CA PRO A 194 4.37 5.04 13.41
C PRO A 194 5.45 5.47 12.41
N PHE A 195 6.52 6.11 12.88
CA PHE A 195 7.62 6.60 12.04
C PHE A 195 8.16 5.51 11.09
N GLU A 196 8.29 4.28 11.59
CA GLU A 196 8.80 3.14 10.83
C GLU A 196 7.96 2.83 9.57
N ASP A 197 6.64 2.86 9.66
CA ASP A 197 5.78 2.56 8.52
C ASP A 197 5.84 3.68 7.47
N SER A 198 5.93 4.96 7.90
CA SER A 198 6.12 6.09 6.98
C SER A 198 7.46 6.03 6.25
N ASP A 199 8.51 5.57 6.92
CA ASP A 199 9.83 5.43 6.33
C ASP A 199 9.88 4.33 5.27
N ILE A 200 9.15 3.22 5.47
CA ILE A 200 9.01 2.16 4.45
C ILE A 200 8.24 2.69 3.24
N LEU A 201 7.15 3.43 3.45
CA LEU A 201 6.40 4.05 2.35
C LEU A 201 7.28 5.02 1.55
N THR A 202 8.09 5.80 2.25
CA THR A 202 9.06 6.73 1.64
C THR A 202 10.04 5.99 0.74
N ASP A 203 10.65 4.91 1.23
CA ASP A 203 11.61 4.13 0.43
C ASP A 203 10.94 3.54 -0.82
N SER A 204 9.70 3.02 -0.68
CA SER A 204 8.92 2.50 -1.80
C SER A 204 8.65 3.57 -2.86
N LEU A 205 8.22 4.78 -2.45
CA LEU A 205 7.98 5.90 -3.36
C LEU A 205 9.26 6.36 -4.06
N ILE A 206 10.37 6.52 -3.32
CA ILE A 206 11.65 6.92 -3.90
C ILE A 206 12.09 5.92 -4.96
N ASN A 207 12.08 4.63 -4.64
CA ASN A 207 12.51 3.59 -5.57
C ASN A 207 11.63 3.55 -6.81
N SER A 208 10.30 3.65 -6.63
CA SER A 208 9.35 3.68 -7.73
C SER A 208 9.55 4.88 -8.65
N ILE A 209 9.62 6.09 -8.09
CA ILE A 209 9.81 7.33 -8.88
C ILE A 209 11.15 7.27 -9.61
N LYS A 210 12.22 6.83 -8.95
CA LYS A 210 13.54 6.73 -9.58
C LYS A 210 13.57 5.79 -10.77
N ARG A 211 12.88 4.66 -10.68
CA ARG A 211 12.81 3.67 -11.76
C ARG A 211 12.13 4.21 -13.01
N ASN A 212 11.25 5.19 -12.88
CA ASN A 212 10.37 5.66 -13.95
C ASN A 212 10.69 7.08 -14.44
N MET A 213 11.73 7.73 -13.91
CA MET A 213 11.98 9.14 -14.21
C MET A 213 12.36 9.41 -15.68
N ASP A 214 12.90 8.41 -16.38
CA ASP A 214 13.41 8.55 -17.75
C ASP A 214 12.33 8.94 -18.78
N TRP A 215 11.04 8.73 -18.46
CA TRP A 215 9.92 9.10 -19.32
C TRP A 215 9.11 10.29 -18.82
N PHE A 216 9.47 10.89 -17.68
CA PHE A 216 8.77 12.08 -17.19
C PHE A 216 9.10 13.30 -18.05
N ASP A 217 8.08 14.07 -18.42
CA ASP A 217 8.26 15.40 -18.97
C ASP A 217 8.49 16.45 -17.86
N ASP A 218 8.90 17.66 -18.25
CA ASP A 218 9.17 18.76 -17.31
C ASP A 218 7.95 19.06 -16.41
N GLY A 219 6.74 18.97 -16.96
CA GLY A 219 5.49 19.21 -16.23
C GLY A 219 5.24 18.15 -15.14
N THR A 220 5.48 16.88 -15.47
CA THR A 220 5.37 15.75 -14.54
C THR A 220 6.40 15.86 -13.44
N SER A 221 7.66 16.13 -13.79
CA SER A 221 8.75 16.31 -12.83
C SER A 221 8.48 17.48 -11.88
N GLU A 222 8.04 18.64 -12.39
CA GLU A 222 7.72 19.79 -11.56
C GLU A 222 6.53 19.53 -10.62
N ASN A 223 5.46 18.91 -11.11
CA ASN A 223 4.33 18.50 -10.25
C ASN A 223 4.80 17.56 -9.13
N LEU A 224 5.61 16.54 -9.43
CA LEU A 224 6.16 15.64 -8.43
C LEU A 224 7.05 16.38 -7.41
N LYS A 225 7.91 17.31 -7.85
CA LYS A 225 8.73 18.15 -6.95
C LYS A 225 7.88 18.94 -5.96
N GLN A 226 6.77 19.52 -6.43
CA GLN A 226 5.83 20.25 -5.56
C GLN A 226 5.15 19.33 -4.54
N LYS A 227 4.69 18.15 -4.96
CA LYS A 227 4.07 17.15 -4.07
C LYS A 227 5.06 16.64 -3.02
N LEU A 228 6.29 16.30 -3.42
CA LEU A 228 7.35 15.87 -2.52
C LEU A 228 7.71 16.96 -1.50
N SER A 229 7.84 18.21 -1.94
CA SER A 229 8.07 19.37 -1.08
C SER A 229 6.95 19.57 -0.06
N SER A 230 5.70 19.34 -0.47
CA SER A 230 4.54 19.40 0.42
C SER A 230 4.60 18.32 1.52
N VAL A 231 5.08 17.10 1.21
CA VAL A 231 5.32 16.07 2.24
C VAL A 231 6.48 16.46 3.16
N ILE A 232 7.59 16.96 2.61
CA ILE A 232 8.75 17.43 3.41
C ILE A 232 8.32 18.44 4.47
N ASN A 233 7.48 19.40 4.09
CA ASN A 233 7.02 20.46 4.98
C ASN A 233 6.00 20.00 6.04
N SER A 234 5.40 18.82 5.87
CA SER A 234 4.37 18.30 6.80
C SER A 234 4.86 17.14 7.67
N THR A 235 5.96 16.48 7.30
CA THR A 235 6.51 15.34 8.06
C THR A 235 7.57 15.75 9.07
N SER A 236 7.62 15.04 10.20
CA SER A 236 8.70 15.13 11.19
C SER A 236 9.79 14.05 11.02
N SER A 237 9.62 13.10 10.08
CA SER A 237 10.66 12.09 9.79
C SER A 237 11.83 12.73 9.04
N VAL A 238 12.99 12.80 9.70
CA VAL A 238 14.25 13.26 9.09
C VAL A 238 14.64 12.40 7.90
N LYS A 239 14.36 11.08 7.95
CA LYS A 239 14.62 10.17 6.83
C LYS A 239 13.76 10.55 5.63
N THR A 240 12.45 10.73 5.81
CA THR A 240 11.55 11.18 4.74
C THR A 240 11.99 12.52 4.15
N GLN A 241 12.27 13.51 4.99
CA GLN A 241 12.73 14.83 4.54
C GLN A 241 14.00 14.73 3.66
N ASN A 242 15.02 14.03 4.15
CA ASN A 242 16.29 13.89 3.43
C ASN A 242 16.15 13.04 2.16
N GLY A 243 15.34 11.97 2.21
CA GLY A 243 15.05 11.11 1.08
C GLY A 243 14.42 11.88 -0.08
N TYR A 244 13.35 12.65 0.20
CA TYR A 244 12.65 13.42 -0.81
C TYR A 244 13.44 14.63 -1.31
N LYS A 245 14.22 15.31 -0.47
CA LYS A 245 15.13 16.38 -0.95
C LYS A 245 16.13 15.86 -1.98
N ARG A 246 16.74 14.68 -1.74
CA ARG A 246 17.65 14.05 -2.71
C ARG A 246 16.93 13.66 -4.00
N LEU A 247 15.71 13.13 -3.89
CA LEU A 247 14.91 12.77 -5.06
C LEU A 247 14.55 14.00 -5.90
N ILE A 248 14.13 15.10 -5.27
CA ILE A 248 13.84 16.39 -5.94
C ILE A 248 15.03 16.89 -6.75
N ASN A 249 16.25 16.77 -6.21
CA ASN A 249 17.47 17.18 -6.93
C ASN A 249 17.83 16.27 -8.12
N SER A 250 17.20 15.10 -8.23
CA SER A 250 17.42 14.14 -9.34
C SER A 250 16.32 14.20 -10.40
N LEU A 251 15.15 14.75 -10.06
CA LEU A 251 14.06 15.08 -10.98
C LEU A 251 14.33 16.41 -11.67
#